data_AF-A0A852RS30-F1
#
_entry.id   AF-A0A852RS30-F1
#
_cell.length_a   1.000
_cell.length_b   1.000
_cell.length_c   1.000
_cell.angle_alpha   90.00
_cell.angle_beta   90.00
_cell.angle_gamma   90.00
#
_symmetry.space_group_name_H-M   'P 1'
#
loop_
_entity.id
_entity.type
_entity.pdbx_description
1 polymer ?
#
loop_
_entity_poly.entity_id
_entity_poly.type
_entity_poly.pdbx_seq_one_letter_code
_entity_poly.pdbx_strand_id
1 'polypeptide(L)'
;MRLRRAEDSNDEIDADFEISLGDGPLFTLTVESSGGATGSGNVRNPEYPLLIEEVLRRLSSLDVYLMDAFVDSRRVAHLPEAERRINVDGRPFPIRLAPDEDFAALRRGLTRPQGDIGSSRSVGGGNQRKRATLVFKASTPRTRSDLIESLQARDPRGRDRRSGIAAGLSTAHLEAAIADWRRMGREDFLAKYQATAARRYVVVDGDDEMDAMALILGARALAGLAIEGAWRGDRENVATPLRRLGFAVEDVERPSEGPLGPDPQTYVGLAERLGGTDVAVKRMGRREQRYLRGALGIATGDPNAVAACGMCGRTFPHAFLIAAHIKPRHMCSDAERLDLPHVGWALCVAGCDALFEQGYVGVDDVGRIVALHPAAAIPPAVADLMEPLLGTRAPGWSADRAVYFKAHRTRHGA
;
A
#
# COMPACT_ATOMS: atom_id res chain seq x y z
N MET A 1 10.90 15.99 1.90
CA MET A 1 11.48 17.29 1.50
C MET A 1 12.77 17.04 0.74
N ARG A 2 13.17 17.94 -0.15
CA ARG A 2 14.42 17.96 -0.90
C ARG A 2 15.05 19.34 -0.78
N LEU A 3 16.36 19.44 -0.90
CA LEU A 3 17.05 20.73 -0.89
C LEU A 3 17.16 21.25 -2.32
N ARG A 4 16.92 22.55 -2.54
CA ARG A 4 17.38 23.19 -3.78
C ARG A 4 18.90 23.13 -3.86
N ARG A 5 19.49 22.94 -5.04
CA ARG A 5 20.96 22.99 -5.21
C ARG A 5 21.53 24.38 -4.99
N ALA A 6 20.81 25.40 -5.45
CA ALA A 6 21.17 26.80 -5.29
C ALA A 6 19.90 27.62 -5.06
N GLU A 7 20.04 28.81 -4.47
CA GLU A 7 18.94 29.66 -4.03
C GLU A 7 17.97 30.01 -5.18
N ASP A 8 18.52 30.27 -6.37
CA ASP A 8 17.78 30.63 -7.59
C ASP A 8 17.54 29.45 -8.55
N SER A 9 17.87 28.22 -8.15
CA SER A 9 17.68 27.04 -8.99
C SER A 9 16.39 26.29 -8.65
N ASN A 10 15.69 25.82 -9.69
CA ASN A 10 14.63 24.82 -9.55
C ASN A 10 15.18 23.39 -9.52
N ASP A 11 16.50 23.22 -9.65
CA ASP A 11 17.17 21.92 -9.51
C ASP A 11 17.29 21.54 -8.03
N GLU A 12 16.94 20.30 -7.72
CA GLU A 12 16.89 19.76 -6.37
C GLU A 12 17.92 18.65 -6.21
N ILE A 13 18.46 18.52 -5.00
CA ILE A 13 19.25 17.36 -4.62
C ILE A 13 18.30 16.15 -4.56
N ASP A 14 18.56 15.13 -5.35
CA ASP A 14 17.80 13.88 -5.43
C ASP A 14 18.09 12.99 -4.23
N ALA A 15 17.63 13.45 -3.06
CA ALA A 15 17.59 12.72 -1.81
C ALA A 15 16.52 13.32 -0.89
N ASP A 16 15.66 12.46 -0.35
CA ASP A 16 14.56 12.87 0.50
C ASP A 16 14.94 12.93 1.99
N PHE A 17 14.38 13.90 2.70
CA PHE A 17 14.45 14.00 4.16
C PHE A 17 13.18 14.60 4.78
N GLU A 18 13.08 14.49 6.09
CA GLU A 18 12.03 15.04 6.93
C GLU A 18 12.61 15.87 8.09
N ILE A 19 11.87 16.91 8.50
CA ILE A 19 12.18 17.74 9.68
C ILE A 19 11.04 17.57 10.68
N SER A 20 11.41 17.24 11.92
CA SER A 20 10.51 17.19 13.08
C SER A 20 11.04 18.12 14.17
N LEU A 21 10.15 18.88 14.80
CA LEU A 21 10.49 19.70 15.96
C LEU A 21 10.40 18.84 17.23
N GLY A 22 11.36 19.02 18.13
CA GLY A 22 11.32 18.45 19.47
C GLY A 22 10.96 19.51 20.52
N ASP A 23 11.18 19.18 21.79
CA ASP A 23 10.93 20.11 22.88
C ASP A 23 11.95 21.25 22.89
N GLY A 24 11.46 22.48 22.97
CA GLY A 24 12.27 23.70 23.08
C GLY A 24 13.21 23.92 21.87
N PRO A 25 14.54 23.98 22.07
CA PRO A 25 15.50 24.26 20.99
C PRO A 25 15.89 23.03 20.14
N LEU A 26 15.31 21.85 20.41
CA LEU A 26 15.65 20.61 19.72
C LEU A 26 14.85 20.44 18.43
N PHE A 27 15.50 19.92 17.41
CA PHE A 27 14.86 19.45 16.19
C PHE A 27 15.64 18.28 15.60
N THR A 28 14.97 17.46 14.79
CA THR A 28 15.59 16.31 14.14
C THR A 28 15.45 16.41 12.63
N LEU A 29 16.48 15.99 11.92
CA LEU A 29 16.44 15.80 10.48
C LEU A 29 16.65 14.33 10.15
N THR A 30 15.65 13.71 9.55
CA THR A 30 15.70 12.30 9.17
C THR A 30 15.86 12.16 7.67
N VAL A 31 16.98 11.59 7.24
CA VAL A 31 17.32 11.38 5.83
C VAL A 31 16.92 9.97 5.40
N GLU A 32 16.25 9.85 4.26
CA GLU A 32 15.83 8.56 3.71
C GLU A 32 16.98 7.78 3.09
N SER A 33 16.97 6.46 3.24
CA SER A 33 18.06 5.59 2.75
C SER A 33 18.27 5.66 1.23
N SER A 34 19.53 5.56 0.80
CA SER A 34 19.93 5.38 -0.61
C SER A 34 19.98 3.90 -0.98
N GLY A 35 19.58 3.55 -2.22
CA GLY A 35 19.55 2.18 -2.70
C GLY A 35 19.35 2.04 -4.22
N GLY A 36 19.46 0.82 -4.73
CA GLY A 36 19.37 0.51 -6.16
C GLY A 36 20.74 0.49 -6.86
N ALA A 37 20.90 -0.40 -7.85
CA ALA A 37 22.13 -0.48 -8.64
C ALA A 37 22.13 0.62 -9.72
N THR A 38 23.28 1.25 -9.95
CA THR A 38 23.44 2.28 -10.98
C THR A 38 23.01 1.72 -12.34
N GLY A 39 22.04 2.36 -13.01
CA GLY A 39 21.48 1.89 -14.29
C GLY A 39 20.25 0.97 -14.20
N SER A 40 19.81 0.55 -13.01
CA SER A 40 18.70 -0.40 -12.84
C SER A 40 17.28 0.20 -12.88
N GLY A 41 17.11 1.48 -13.21
CA GLY A 41 15.82 2.19 -13.16
C GLY A 41 15.22 2.38 -11.75
N ASN A 42 15.73 1.65 -10.75
CA ASN A 42 15.27 1.63 -9.36
C ASN A 42 16.25 2.34 -8.39
N VAL A 43 17.02 3.31 -8.89
CA VAL A 43 17.93 4.10 -8.06
C VAL A 43 17.11 5.06 -7.19
N ARG A 44 17.30 5.02 -5.88
CA ARG A 44 16.63 5.88 -4.90
C ARG A 44 17.65 6.67 -4.10
N ASN A 45 17.36 7.96 -3.91
CA ASN A 45 18.19 8.91 -3.16
C ASN A 45 19.68 8.83 -3.57
N PRO A 46 20.03 8.91 -4.87
CA PRO A 46 21.42 8.79 -5.32
C PRO A 46 22.34 9.85 -4.70
N GLU A 47 21.80 11.01 -4.35
CA GLU A 47 22.57 12.16 -3.84
C GLU A 47 22.56 12.29 -2.31
N TYR A 48 22.28 11.19 -1.60
CA TYR A 48 22.30 11.13 -0.14
C TYR A 48 23.53 11.78 0.51
N PRO A 49 24.79 11.55 0.04
CA PRO A 49 25.95 12.20 0.65
C PRO A 49 25.95 13.72 0.49
N LEU A 50 25.49 14.21 -0.67
CA LEU A 50 25.41 15.64 -0.97
C LEU A 50 24.35 16.31 -0.10
N LEU A 51 23.21 15.65 0.12
CA LEU A 51 22.18 16.13 1.04
C LEU A 51 22.70 16.34 2.47
N ILE A 52 23.39 15.35 3.04
CA ILE A 52 23.93 15.49 4.42
C ILE A 52 24.93 16.63 4.49
N GLU A 53 25.87 16.70 3.54
CA GLU A 53 26.89 17.76 3.50
C GLU A 53 26.26 19.15 3.45
N GLU A 54 25.24 19.29 2.60
CA GLU A 54 24.56 20.55 2.38
C GLU A 54 23.66 20.97 3.55
N VAL A 55 22.98 20.02 4.20
CA VAL A 55 22.25 20.28 5.45
C VAL A 55 23.18 20.85 6.51
N LEU A 56 24.32 20.20 6.76
CA LEU A 56 25.27 20.63 7.79
C LEU A 56 25.81 22.03 7.48
N ARG A 57 26.16 22.27 6.20
CA ARG A 57 26.66 23.56 5.73
C ARG A 57 25.63 24.67 5.87
N ARG A 58 24.36 24.45 5.52
CA ARG A 58 23.31 25.47 5.64
C ARG A 58 22.97 25.76 7.09
N LEU A 59 22.90 24.73 7.93
CA LEU A 59 22.62 24.89 9.37
C LEU A 59 23.74 25.59 10.15
N SER A 60 24.98 25.63 9.64
CA SER A 60 26.08 26.34 10.31
C SER A 60 25.83 27.86 10.45
N SER A 61 24.99 28.41 9.58
CA SER A 61 24.54 29.81 9.65
C SER A 61 23.59 30.10 10.83
N LEU A 62 23.06 29.06 11.50
CA LEU A 62 21.99 29.19 12.50
C LEU A 62 22.45 29.00 13.94
N ASP A 63 23.77 28.91 14.19
CA ASP A 63 24.39 28.58 15.48
C ASP A 63 23.75 27.34 16.12
N VAL A 64 24.02 26.19 15.48
CA VAL A 64 23.42 24.89 15.80
C VAL A 64 24.49 23.89 16.22
N TYR A 65 24.12 23.03 17.16
CA TYR A 65 24.90 21.88 17.62
C TYR A 65 24.25 20.59 17.13
N LEU A 66 25.03 19.71 16.50
CA LEU A 66 24.66 18.33 16.26
C LEU A 66 24.84 17.57 17.58
N MET A 67 23.73 17.23 18.23
CA MET A 67 23.68 16.60 19.55
C MET A 67 23.81 15.09 19.48
N ASP A 68 23.31 14.48 18.40
CA ASP A 68 23.43 13.04 18.19
C ASP A 68 23.11 12.64 16.75
N ALA A 69 23.41 11.40 16.40
CA ALA A 69 23.07 10.82 15.11
C ALA A 69 22.82 9.31 15.26
N PHE A 70 21.75 8.80 14.63
CA PHE A 70 21.35 7.40 14.74
C PHE A 70 20.99 6.82 13.37
N VAL A 71 21.26 5.53 13.17
CA VAL A 71 20.63 4.77 12.08
C VAL A 71 19.19 4.47 12.49
N ASP A 72 18.25 5.10 11.79
CA ASP A 72 16.81 5.00 12.07
C ASP A 72 16.12 4.19 10.95
N SER A 73 16.51 2.92 10.82
CA SER A 73 15.90 1.99 9.86
C SER A 73 15.10 0.91 10.58
N ARG A 74 13.99 0.47 9.96
CA ARG A 74 13.13 -0.59 10.53
C ARG A 74 13.91 -1.86 10.91
N ARG A 75 14.96 -2.18 10.16
CA ARG A 75 15.83 -3.35 10.43
C ARG A 75 16.57 -3.25 11.77
N VAL A 76 16.94 -2.06 12.23
CA VAL A 76 17.68 -1.87 13.48
C VAL A 76 16.81 -1.36 14.61
N ALA A 77 15.51 -1.12 14.39
CA ALA A 77 14.60 -0.52 15.38
C ALA A 77 14.48 -1.33 16.70
N HIS A 78 14.75 -2.65 16.64
CA HIS A 78 14.79 -3.52 17.82
C HIS A 78 16.08 -3.38 18.66
N LEU A 79 17.12 -2.74 18.12
CA LEU A 79 18.38 -2.52 18.82
C LEU A 79 18.30 -1.31 19.76
N PRO A 80 18.99 -1.32 20.91
CA PRO A 80 19.13 -0.17 21.77
C PRO A 80 19.70 1.06 21.04
N GLU A 81 19.36 2.27 21.49
CA GLU A 81 19.88 3.53 20.90
C GLU A 81 21.40 3.58 20.84
N ALA A 82 22.08 3.08 21.88
CA ALA A 82 23.54 3.01 21.93
C ALA A 82 24.16 2.20 20.77
N GLU A 83 23.48 1.13 20.33
CA GLU A 83 23.93 0.28 19.22
C GLU A 83 23.55 0.85 17.85
N ARG A 84 22.58 1.76 17.81
CA ARG A 84 22.15 2.47 16.58
C ARG A 84 22.92 3.77 16.36
N ARG A 85 23.67 4.24 17.35
CA ARG A 85 24.36 5.52 17.36
C ARG A 85 25.49 5.56 16.33
N ILE A 86 25.55 6.62 15.54
CA ILE A 86 26.61 6.90 14.59
C ILE A 86 27.70 7.68 15.31
N ASN A 87 28.82 7.01 15.59
CA ASN A 87 29.97 7.66 16.23
C ASN A 87 30.86 8.29 15.17
N VAL A 88 31.18 9.58 15.33
CA VAL A 88 32.13 10.29 14.46
C VAL A 88 33.52 10.19 15.07
N ASP A 89 34.43 9.48 14.40
CA ASP A 89 35.79 9.25 14.91
C ASP A 89 36.49 10.56 15.27
N GLY A 90 37.01 10.61 16.50
CA GLY A 90 37.73 11.79 17.03
C GLY A 90 36.86 13.00 17.34
N ARG A 91 35.53 12.92 17.20
CA ARG A 91 34.60 14.04 17.43
C ARG A 91 33.36 13.59 18.21
N PRO A 92 33.42 13.58 19.56
CA PRO A 92 32.25 13.25 20.35
C PRO A 92 31.16 14.31 20.20
N PHE A 93 29.90 13.88 20.33
CA PHE A 93 28.79 14.82 20.44
C PHE A 93 28.80 15.54 21.81
N PRO A 94 28.32 16.79 21.89
CA PRO A 94 27.77 17.59 20.80
C PRO A 94 28.84 18.22 19.90
N ILE A 95 28.58 18.27 18.59
CA ILE A 95 29.46 18.88 17.58
C ILE A 95 28.87 20.23 17.18
N ARG A 96 29.59 21.33 17.40
CA ARG A 96 29.18 22.66 16.91
C ARG A 96 29.38 22.76 15.40
N LEU A 97 28.36 23.22 14.67
CA LEU A 97 28.47 23.46 13.23
C LEU A 97 29.01 24.88 12.98
N ALA A 98 30.33 25.04 12.98
CA ALA A 98 30.96 26.34 12.69
C ALA A 98 30.92 26.65 11.17
N PRO A 99 30.87 27.93 10.75
CA PRO A 99 30.87 28.30 9.33
C PRO A 99 32.10 27.82 8.54
N ASP A 100 33.24 27.66 9.20
CA ASP A 100 34.54 27.23 8.66
C ASP A 100 34.81 25.72 8.80
N GLU A 101 33.80 24.94 9.18
CA GLU A 101 33.87 23.48 9.33
C GLU A 101 34.13 22.75 7.99
N ASP A 102 34.93 21.67 8.02
CA ASP A 102 35.05 20.75 6.87
C ASP A 102 33.83 19.82 6.84
N PHE A 103 32.74 20.31 6.24
CA PHE A 103 31.50 19.57 6.11
C PHE A 103 31.65 18.27 5.32
N ALA A 104 32.61 18.20 4.39
CA ALA A 104 32.88 16.99 3.63
C ALA A 104 33.52 15.91 4.53
N ALA A 105 34.43 16.29 5.42
CA ALA A 105 35.00 15.40 6.44
C ALA A 105 33.95 14.97 7.47
N LEU A 106 33.15 15.91 8.01
CA LEU A 106 32.09 15.60 8.95
C LEU A 106 31.05 14.65 8.34
N ARG A 107 30.62 14.90 7.10
CA ARG A 107 29.72 14.02 6.37
C ARG A 107 30.31 12.62 6.17
N ARG A 108 31.60 12.49 5.81
CA ARG A 108 32.26 11.16 5.74
C ARG A 108 32.21 10.42 7.08
N GLY A 109 32.46 11.14 8.17
CA GLY A 109 32.36 10.62 9.54
C GLY A 109 30.94 10.18 9.92
N LEU A 110 29.91 10.83 9.39
CA LEU A 110 28.51 10.46 9.63
C LEU A 110 28.00 9.32 8.73
N THR A 111 28.59 9.12 7.55
CA THR A 111 28.14 8.07 6.61
C THR A 111 28.88 6.75 6.75
N ARG A 112 30.21 6.78 6.93
CA ARG A 112 31.03 5.54 6.98
C ARG A 112 30.59 4.55 8.07
N PRO A 113 30.38 4.97 9.34
CA PRO A 113 30.00 4.05 10.43
C PRO A 113 28.64 3.40 10.20
N GLN A 114 27.76 4.01 9.40
CA GLN A 114 26.45 3.42 9.08
C GLN A 114 26.59 2.06 8.42
N GLY A 115 27.70 1.80 7.71
CA GLY A 115 27.96 0.50 7.08
C GLY A 115 27.85 -0.65 8.07
N ASP A 116 28.36 -0.47 9.27
CA ASP A 116 28.52 -1.53 10.27
C ASP A 116 27.29 -1.70 11.16
N ILE A 117 26.55 -0.61 11.42
CA ILE A 117 25.39 -0.60 12.32
C ILE A 117 24.27 -1.51 11.80
N GLY A 118 24.02 -2.64 12.48
CA GLY A 118 23.02 -3.64 12.09
C GLY A 118 23.33 -4.41 10.80
N SER A 119 24.60 -4.43 10.37
CA SER A 119 25.08 -5.24 9.25
C SER A 119 25.50 -6.64 9.72
N SER A 120 25.19 -7.66 8.92
CA SER A 120 25.69 -9.03 9.12
C SER A 120 27.03 -9.29 8.41
N ARG A 121 27.57 -8.29 7.70
CA ARG A 121 28.87 -8.37 7.00
C ARG A 121 29.99 -7.85 7.92
N SER A 122 31.21 -8.33 7.66
CA SER A 122 32.44 -7.82 8.31
C SER A 122 32.58 -6.31 8.18
N VAL A 123 33.30 -5.70 9.14
CA VAL A 123 33.56 -4.25 9.24
C VAL A 123 33.91 -3.65 7.88
N GLY A 124 33.20 -2.60 7.48
CA GLY A 124 33.44 -1.84 6.25
C GLY A 124 32.70 -2.31 5.00
N GLY A 125 31.89 -3.38 5.07
CA GLY A 125 31.21 -3.98 3.91
C GLY A 125 29.71 -3.70 3.74
N GLY A 126 29.09 -2.99 4.68
CA GLY A 126 27.64 -2.70 4.66
C GLY A 126 27.28 -1.35 4.02
N ASN A 127 25.98 -1.11 3.80
CA ASN A 127 25.50 0.14 3.20
C ASN A 127 25.76 1.34 4.12
N GLN A 128 26.55 2.31 3.64
CA GLN A 128 26.93 3.54 4.35
C GLN A 128 25.90 4.69 4.19
N ARG A 129 24.77 4.42 3.52
CA ARG A 129 23.73 5.40 3.18
C ARG A 129 22.36 4.88 3.63
N LYS A 130 22.25 4.56 4.92
CA LYS A 130 21.02 4.05 5.55
C LYS A 130 20.10 5.21 5.93
N ARG A 131 18.85 4.89 6.29
CA ARG A 131 17.95 5.89 6.86
C ARG A 131 18.55 6.31 8.21
N ALA A 132 18.75 7.61 8.40
CA ALA A 132 19.47 8.13 9.56
C ALA A 132 18.82 9.40 10.07
N THR A 133 18.78 9.55 11.39
CA THR A 133 18.26 10.74 12.07
C THR A 133 19.40 11.49 12.72
N LEU A 134 19.51 12.78 12.39
CA LEU A 134 20.44 13.72 12.99
C LEU A 134 19.67 14.59 13.99
N VAL A 135 20.14 14.66 15.22
CA VAL A 135 19.52 15.42 16.31
C VAL A 135 20.28 16.72 16.50
N PHE A 136 19.58 17.84 16.40
CA PHE A 136 20.17 19.17 16.49
C PHE A 136 19.59 19.96 17.67
N LYS A 137 20.40 20.87 18.19
CA LYS A 137 20.00 21.90 19.16
C LYS A 137 20.40 23.26 18.62
N ALA A 138 19.44 24.13 18.38
CA ALA A 138 19.70 25.53 18.04
C ALA A 138 19.89 26.37 19.31
N SER A 139 20.71 27.42 19.24
CA SER A 139 20.85 28.37 20.36
C SER A 139 19.55 29.11 20.69
N THR A 140 18.67 29.28 19.70
CA THR A 140 17.31 29.79 19.87
C THR A 140 16.29 28.81 19.28
N PRO A 141 15.11 28.62 19.90
CA PRO A 141 14.04 27.80 19.32
C PRO A 141 13.71 28.26 17.90
N ARG A 142 13.61 27.30 16.98
CA ARG A 142 13.31 27.55 15.57
C ARG A 142 11.95 26.99 15.23
N THR A 143 11.21 27.70 14.39
CA THR A 143 10.02 27.12 13.80
C THR A 143 10.41 26.19 12.64
N ARG A 144 9.49 25.30 12.27
CA ARG A 144 9.70 24.44 11.10
C ARG A 144 9.88 25.27 9.83
N SER A 145 9.19 26.41 9.72
CA SER A 145 9.30 27.32 8.58
C SER A 145 10.69 27.94 8.47
N ASP A 146 11.26 28.40 9.58
CA ASP A 146 12.61 29.00 9.60
C ASP A 146 13.66 28.00 9.14
N LEU A 147 13.55 26.73 9.57
CA LEU A 147 14.45 25.66 9.18
C LEU A 147 14.30 25.34 7.68
N ILE A 148 13.07 25.32 7.16
CA ILE A 148 12.81 25.10 5.73
C ILE A 148 13.42 26.22 4.89
N GLU A 149 13.23 27.47 5.30
CA GLU A 149 13.77 28.64 4.62
C GLU A 149 15.31 28.63 4.64
N SER A 150 15.91 28.44 5.82
CA SER A 150 17.37 28.42 5.99
C SER A 150 18.03 27.25 5.25
N LEU A 151 17.36 26.10 5.20
CA LEU A 151 17.78 24.96 4.41
C LEU A 151 17.47 25.14 2.92
N GLN A 152 16.71 26.16 2.52
CA GLN A 152 16.15 26.30 1.17
C GLN A 152 15.45 25.01 0.69
N ALA A 153 14.81 24.32 1.63
CA ALA A 153 14.14 23.05 1.40
C ALA A 153 12.82 23.27 0.67
N ARG A 154 12.52 22.38 -0.27
CA ARG A 154 11.20 22.26 -0.88
C ARG A 154 10.58 20.95 -0.45
N ASP A 155 9.28 20.96 -0.24
CA ASP A 155 8.55 19.72 -0.11
C ASP A 155 8.16 19.24 -1.51
N PRO A 156 8.75 18.16 -2.06
CA PRO A 156 8.34 17.64 -3.37
C PRO A 156 6.87 17.18 -3.35
N ARG A 157 6.25 17.04 -2.17
CA ARG A 157 4.82 16.74 -1.99
C ARG A 157 3.98 17.98 -1.67
N GLY A 158 4.61 19.16 -1.56
CA GLY A 158 4.00 20.42 -1.16
C GLY A 158 3.90 21.43 -2.30
N ARG A 159 3.08 21.14 -3.32
CA ARG A 159 2.30 22.24 -3.91
C ARG A 159 1.31 22.70 -2.85
N ASP A 160 1.40 23.94 -2.37
CA ASP A 160 0.39 24.67 -1.57
C ASP A 160 -0.81 23.85 -1.11
N ARG A 161 -0.58 22.92 -0.17
CA ARG A 161 -1.68 22.13 0.37
C ARG A 161 -2.34 22.93 1.49
N ARG A 162 -3.56 23.41 1.22
CA ARG A 162 -4.38 24.13 2.19
C ARG A 162 -4.76 23.21 3.35
N SER A 163 -4.74 23.75 4.56
CA SER A 163 -5.24 23.10 5.78
C SER A 163 -6.72 23.38 5.98
N GLY A 164 -7.35 22.69 6.93
CA GLY A 164 -8.74 22.98 7.32
C GLY A 164 -9.78 22.44 6.35
N ILE A 165 -9.48 21.33 5.65
CA ILE A 165 -10.42 20.73 4.71
C ILE A 165 -11.74 20.32 5.40
N ALA A 166 -11.72 19.92 6.67
CA ALA A 166 -12.93 19.62 7.42
C ALA A 166 -13.61 20.85 8.07
N ALA A 167 -13.07 22.07 7.91
CA ALA A 167 -13.61 23.26 8.53
C ALA A 167 -15.00 23.60 7.96
N GLY A 168 -15.97 23.88 8.85
CA GLY A 168 -17.35 24.20 8.49
C GLY A 168 -18.25 22.98 8.23
N LEU A 169 -17.71 21.75 8.35
CA LEU A 169 -18.50 20.54 8.21
C LEU A 169 -19.20 20.15 9.51
N SER A 170 -20.40 19.58 9.37
CA SER A 170 -21.20 18.99 10.44
C SER A 170 -21.38 17.50 10.16
N THR A 171 -21.86 16.75 11.17
CA THR A 171 -22.20 15.33 11.03
C THR A 171 -23.21 15.10 9.90
N ALA A 172 -24.22 15.96 9.77
CA ALA A 172 -25.24 15.86 8.72
C ALA A 172 -24.65 15.98 7.29
N HIS A 173 -23.64 16.82 7.08
CA HIS A 173 -22.97 16.92 5.77
C HIS A 173 -22.22 15.64 5.40
N LEU A 174 -21.60 14.98 6.39
CA LEU A 174 -20.90 13.72 6.19
C LEU A 174 -21.87 12.56 5.98
N GLU A 175 -22.97 12.48 6.73
CA GLU A 175 -24.02 11.48 6.51
C GLU A 175 -24.64 11.60 5.11
N ALA A 176 -24.88 12.82 4.64
CA ALA A 176 -25.34 13.07 3.27
C ALA A 176 -24.32 12.61 2.22
N ALA A 177 -23.02 12.81 2.48
CA ALA A 177 -21.96 12.31 1.61
C ALA A 177 -21.88 10.78 1.60
N ILE A 178 -22.07 10.11 2.75
CA ILE A 178 -22.15 8.65 2.84
C ILE A 178 -23.34 8.12 2.03
N ALA A 179 -24.51 8.78 2.14
CA ALA A 179 -25.68 8.42 1.36
C ALA A 179 -25.43 8.54 -0.15
N ASP A 180 -24.73 9.60 -0.58
CA ASP A 180 -24.35 9.76 -1.98
C ASP A 180 -23.33 8.69 -2.42
N TRP A 181 -22.33 8.37 -1.59
CA TRP A 181 -21.37 7.28 -1.85
C TRP A 181 -22.07 5.94 -2.08
N ARG A 182 -23.02 5.58 -1.21
CA ARG A 182 -23.82 4.34 -1.32
C ARG A 182 -24.66 4.30 -2.58
N ARG A 183 -25.19 5.45 -3.01
CA ARG A 183 -26.10 5.55 -4.16
C ARG A 183 -25.37 5.44 -5.50
N MET A 184 -24.22 6.10 -5.64
CA MET A 184 -23.48 6.16 -6.91
C MET A 184 -22.32 5.16 -7.00
N GLY A 185 -21.86 4.64 -5.86
CA GLY A 185 -20.69 3.77 -5.81
C GLY A 185 -19.38 4.55 -5.89
N ARG A 186 -18.28 3.86 -5.56
CA ARG A 186 -16.97 4.46 -5.31
C ARG A 186 -16.42 5.25 -6.50
N GLU A 187 -16.45 4.69 -7.71
CA GLU A 187 -15.79 5.29 -8.86
C GLU A 187 -16.49 6.59 -9.30
N ASP A 188 -17.82 6.54 -9.39
CA ASP A 188 -18.65 7.70 -9.73
C ASP A 188 -18.55 8.80 -8.65
N PHE A 189 -18.45 8.42 -7.38
CA PHE A 189 -18.26 9.37 -6.29
C PHE A 189 -16.91 10.09 -6.39
N LEU A 190 -15.83 9.34 -6.60
CA LEU A 190 -14.49 9.92 -6.76
C LEU A 190 -14.44 10.87 -7.96
N ALA A 191 -15.05 10.48 -9.09
CA ALA A 191 -15.14 11.30 -10.28
C ALA A 191 -15.96 12.58 -10.04
N LYS A 192 -17.16 12.46 -9.44
CA LYS A 192 -18.07 13.59 -9.17
C LYS A 192 -17.43 14.65 -8.28
N TYR A 193 -16.71 14.24 -7.24
CA TYR A 193 -16.13 15.16 -6.25
C TYR A 193 -14.64 15.44 -6.45
N GLN A 194 -14.09 15.07 -7.61
CA GLN A 194 -12.68 15.27 -7.97
C GLN A 194 -11.70 14.73 -6.91
N ALA A 195 -12.08 13.65 -6.24
CA ALA A 195 -11.31 13.07 -5.15
C ALA A 195 -10.30 12.05 -5.69
N THR A 196 -9.14 11.97 -5.04
CA THR A 196 -8.10 10.97 -5.36
C THR A 196 -8.20 9.80 -4.38
N ALA A 197 -7.97 8.57 -4.87
CA ALA A 197 -7.96 7.38 -4.04
C ALA A 197 -6.62 7.26 -3.30
N ALA A 198 -6.52 7.90 -2.14
CA ALA A 198 -5.31 7.83 -1.31
C ALA A 198 -5.35 6.66 -0.32
N ARG A 199 -6.55 6.25 0.13
CA ARG A 199 -6.82 5.14 1.08
C ARG A 199 -5.96 5.13 2.34
N ARG A 200 -5.39 6.27 2.72
CA ARG A 200 -4.60 6.39 3.95
C ARG A 200 -5.47 6.38 5.19
N TYR A 201 -6.61 7.07 5.11
CA TYR A 201 -7.61 7.07 6.16
C TYR A 201 -8.93 6.59 5.56
N VAL A 202 -9.60 5.69 6.26
CA VAL A 202 -10.86 5.08 5.82
C VAL A 202 -11.92 5.33 6.87
N VAL A 203 -13.08 5.85 6.45
CA VAL A 203 -14.27 5.93 7.29
C VAL A 203 -15.00 4.60 7.17
N VAL A 204 -15.29 3.99 8.32
CA VAL A 204 -16.02 2.73 8.41
C VAL A 204 -17.44 3.02 8.89
N ASP A 205 -18.43 2.65 8.09
CA ASP A 205 -19.85 2.73 8.45
C ASP A 205 -20.57 1.42 8.06
N GLY A 206 -20.75 0.53 9.05
CA GLY A 206 -21.25 -0.82 8.79
C GLY A 206 -20.24 -1.67 8.01
N ASP A 207 -20.65 -2.21 6.86
CA ASP A 207 -19.79 -2.97 5.95
C ASP A 207 -19.08 -2.08 4.91
N ASP A 208 -19.35 -0.76 4.91
CA ASP A 208 -18.80 0.16 3.92
C ASP A 208 -17.49 0.79 4.40
N GLU A 209 -16.46 0.65 3.58
CA GLU A 209 -15.18 1.35 3.71
C GLU A 209 -15.09 2.49 2.69
N MET A 210 -15.01 3.71 3.18
CA MET A 210 -14.99 4.93 2.37
C MET A 210 -13.67 5.68 2.54
N ASP A 211 -13.10 6.19 1.44
CA ASP A 211 -11.90 7.04 1.54
C ASP A 211 -12.24 8.32 2.30
N ALA A 212 -11.60 8.55 3.44
CA ALA A 212 -11.94 9.64 4.35
C ALA A 212 -11.75 11.02 3.70
N MET A 213 -10.75 11.18 2.83
CA MET A 213 -10.51 12.42 2.12
C MET A 213 -11.61 12.66 1.07
N ALA A 214 -11.97 11.62 0.32
CA ALA A 214 -13.07 11.69 -0.63
C ALA A 214 -14.39 12.06 0.06
N LEU A 215 -14.67 11.46 1.22
CA LEU A 215 -15.89 11.71 1.97
C LEU A 215 -15.98 13.17 2.45
N ILE A 216 -14.86 13.73 2.94
CA ILE A 216 -14.78 15.15 3.30
C ILE A 216 -15.06 16.04 2.08
N LEU A 217 -14.50 15.74 0.91
CA LEU A 217 -14.74 16.52 -0.31
C LEU A 217 -16.22 16.45 -0.74
N GLY A 218 -16.86 15.28 -0.67
CA GLY A 218 -18.29 15.14 -0.92
C GLY A 218 -19.13 15.97 0.05
N ALA A 219 -18.82 15.91 1.34
CA ALA A 219 -19.51 16.69 2.38
C ALA A 219 -19.33 18.20 2.19
N ARG A 220 -18.14 18.66 1.77
CA ARG A 220 -17.90 20.07 1.42
C ARG A 220 -18.75 20.52 0.25
N ALA A 221 -18.80 19.74 -0.83
CA ALA A 221 -19.62 20.06 -1.99
C ALA A 221 -21.10 20.18 -1.62
N LEU A 222 -21.61 19.25 -0.79
CA LEU A 222 -22.99 19.27 -0.30
C LEU A 222 -23.26 20.46 0.64
N ALA A 223 -22.24 20.93 1.36
CA ALA A 223 -22.31 22.12 2.21
C ALA A 223 -22.08 23.44 1.43
N GLY A 224 -21.91 23.41 0.11
CA GLY A 224 -21.61 24.58 -0.71
C GLY A 224 -20.21 25.17 -0.48
N LEU A 225 -19.28 24.40 0.07
CA LEU A 225 -17.91 24.80 0.36
C LEU A 225 -16.98 24.42 -0.80
N ALA A 226 -15.95 25.23 -1.05
CA ALA A 226 -14.99 25.00 -2.12
C ALA A 226 -14.27 23.65 -1.96
N ILE A 227 -14.18 22.88 -3.06
CA ILE A 227 -13.57 21.55 -3.12
C ILE A 227 -12.27 21.54 -3.93
N GLU A 228 -12.09 22.53 -4.81
CA GLU A 228 -10.98 22.65 -5.75
C GLU A 228 -9.71 23.13 -5.05
N GLY A 229 -8.62 22.38 -5.15
CA GLY A 229 -7.29 22.77 -4.67
C GLY A 229 -6.56 21.63 -3.98
N ALA A 230 -5.24 21.77 -3.83
CA ALA A 230 -4.46 20.76 -3.13
C ALA A 230 -4.75 20.87 -1.62
N TRP A 231 -5.33 19.85 -1.01
CA TRP A 231 -5.63 19.82 0.44
C TRP A 231 -4.69 18.88 1.19
N ARG A 232 -4.39 19.20 2.45
CA ARG A 232 -3.56 18.33 3.30
C ARG A 232 -4.31 17.06 3.70
N GLY A 233 -3.72 15.90 3.38
CA GLY A 233 -4.26 14.57 3.70
C GLY A 233 -3.60 13.89 4.89
N ASP A 234 -3.18 14.67 5.88
CA ASP A 234 -2.57 14.16 7.12
C ASP A 234 -3.62 13.94 8.22
N ARG A 235 -3.17 13.41 9.36
CA ARG A 235 -4.02 13.05 10.49
C ARG A 235 -4.82 14.23 11.02
N GLU A 236 -4.18 15.40 11.12
CA GLU A 236 -4.81 16.61 11.69
C GLU A 236 -5.87 17.20 10.79
N ASN A 237 -5.74 17.07 9.47
CA ASN A 237 -6.67 17.63 8.51
C ASN A 237 -7.80 16.68 8.12
N VAL A 238 -7.61 15.36 8.25
CA VAL A 238 -8.58 14.34 7.82
C VAL A 238 -9.13 13.52 8.99
N ALA A 239 -8.28 12.73 9.66
CA ALA A 239 -8.75 11.75 10.62
C ALA A 239 -9.25 12.37 11.93
N THR A 240 -8.52 13.34 12.49
CA THR A 240 -8.88 13.99 13.75
C THR A 240 -10.22 14.74 13.67
N PRO A 241 -10.50 15.55 12.64
CA PRO A 241 -11.79 16.23 12.52
C PRO A 241 -12.97 15.27 12.36
N LEU A 242 -12.83 14.22 11.55
CA LEU A 242 -13.89 13.22 11.35
C LEU A 242 -14.20 12.45 12.64
N ARG A 243 -13.18 12.08 13.42
CA ARG A 243 -13.38 11.45 14.74
C ARG A 243 -14.08 12.38 15.72
N ARG A 244 -13.76 13.68 15.73
CA ARG A 244 -14.46 14.69 16.55
C ARG A 244 -15.94 14.82 16.17
N LEU A 245 -16.29 14.55 14.91
CA LEU A 245 -17.66 14.54 14.41
C LEU A 245 -18.39 13.21 14.62
N GLY A 246 -17.74 12.23 15.29
CA GLY A 246 -18.35 10.96 15.69
C GLY A 246 -18.11 9.78 14.74
N PHE A 247 -17.31 9.95 13.69
CA PHE A 247 -17.07 8.89 12.70
C PHE A 247 -15.91 7.96 13.12
N ALA A 248 -16.08 6.66 12.87
CA ALA A 248 -15.01 5.69 12.99
C ALA A 248 -14.04 5.85 11.80
N VAL A 249 -12.80 6.23 12.09
CA VAL A 249 -11.75 6.43 11.07
C VAL A 249 -10.55 5.55 11.35
N GLU A 250 -10.25 4.65 10.42
CA GLU A 250 -9.09 3.77 10.44
C GLU A 250 -7.88 4.41 9.73
N ASP A 251 -6.69 4.19 10.28
CA ASP A 251 -5.41 4.63 9.71
C ASP A 251 -4.78 3.43 9.00
N VAL A 252 -4.91 3.38 7.68
CA VAL A 252 -4.40 2.30 6.85
C VAL A 252 -2.99 2.70 6.38
N GLU A 253 -2.03 2.67 7.31
CA GLU A 253 -0.62 2.66 6.91
C GLU A 253 -0.34 1.30 6.28
N ARG A 254 -0.01 1.26 4.98
CA ARG A 254 0.44 0.02 4.34
C ARG A 254 1.79 -0.37 4.96
N PRO A 255 1.87 -1.46 5.74
CA PRO A 255 3.16 -1.98 6.18
C PRO A 255 3.92 -2.39 4.92
N SER A 256 5.26 -2.32 4.93
CA SER A 256 6.00 -2.90 3.81
C SER A 256 5.73 -4.40 3.77
N GLU A 257 5.20 -4.87 2.64
CA GLU A 257 4.98 -6.29 2.40
C GLU A 257 6.33 -7.01 2.38
N GLY A 258 6.52 -7.95 3.32
CA GLY A 258 7.55 -8.97 3.19
C GLY A 258 7.12 -10.04 2.18
N PRO A 259 7.98 -11.02 1.87
CA PRO A 259 7.64 -12.10 0.92
C PRO A 259 6.45 -12.98 1.35
N LEU A 260 5.99 -12.86 2.60
CA LEU A 260 4.84 -13.58 3.17
C LEU A 260 3.68 -12.64 3.56
N GLY A 261 3.72 -11.37 3.15
CA GLY A 261 2.77 -10.34 3.61
C GLY A 261 3.28 -9.52 4.81
N PRO A 262 2.40 -8.74 5.47
CA PRO A 262 2.78 -7.88 6.59
C PRO A 262 3.04 -8.68 7.87
N ASP A 263 3.86 -8.15 8.79
CA ASP A 263 4.18 -8.80 10.08
C ASP A 263 2.90 -8.99 10.92
N PRO A 264 2.49 -10.25 11.22
CA PRO A 264 1.30 -10.53 12.01
C PRO A 264 1.27 -9.84 13.38
N GLN A 265 2.43 -9.56 13.99
CA GLN A 265 2.50 -8.87 15.29
C GLN A 265 1.94 -7.44 15.24
N THR A 266 1.99 -6.81 14.07
CA THR A 266 1.39 -5.49 13.84
C THR A 266 -0.13 -5.51 14.03
N TYR A 267 -0.78 -6.67 13.81
CA TYR A 267 -2.22 -6.84 13.89
C TYR A 267 -2.70 -7.34 15.26
N VAL A 268 -1.81 -7.83 16.12
CA VAL A 268 -2.15 -8.33 17.47
C VAL A 268 -2.74 -7.21 18.34
N GLY A 269 -2.06 -6.05 18.41
CA GLY A 269 -2.57 -4.90 19.18
C GLY A 269 -3.81 -4.21 18.59
N LEU A 270 -4.20 -4.56 17.36
CA LEU A 270 -5.48 -4.18 16.74
C LEU A 270 -6.57 -5.20 17.12
N ALA A 271 -6.26 -6.49 17.05
CA ALA A 271 -7.17 -7.58 17.40
C ALA A 271 -7.54 -7.59 18.90
N GLU A 272 -6.62 -7.19 19.79
CA GLU A 272 -6.88 -7.06 21.24
C GLU A 272 -7.97 -6.03 21.57
N ARG A 273 -8.30 -5.13 20.64
CA ARG A 273 -9.37 -4.13 20.79
C ARG A 273 -10.73 -4.63 20.31
N LEU A 274 -10.80 -5.83 19.73
CA LEU A 274 -12.06 -6.44 19.34
C LEU A 274 -12.83 -6.82 20.61
N GLY A 275 -14.02 -6.25 20.79
CA GLY A 275 -14.92 -6.57 21.90
C GLY A 275 -15.60 -7.94 21.79
N GLY A 276 -14.95 -8.89 21.10
CA GLY A 276 -15.46 -10.18 20.67
C GLY A 276 -14.99 -10.51 19.25
N THR A 277 -14.64 -11.78 19.00
CA THR A 277 -14.18 -12.24 17.68
C THR A 277 -15.33 -12.62 16.75
N ASP A 278 -16.54 -12.79 17.30
CA ASP A 278 -17.72 -13.22 16.59
C ASP A 278 -18.71 -12.07 16.44
N VAL A 279 -19.14 -11.82 15.21
CA VAL A 279 -20.20 -10.86 14.88
C VAL A 279 -21.25 -11.60 14.05
N ALA A 280 -22.51 -11.49 14.46
CA ALA A 280 -23.62 -12.05 13.70
C ALA A 280 -23.92 -11.18 12.47
N VAL A 281 -23.67 -11.70 11.27
CA VAL A 281 -23.90 -10.97 10.00
C VAL A 281 -25.10 -11.58 9.25
N LYS A 282 -26.06 -10.74 8.83
CA LYS A 282 -27.13 -11.14 7.91
C LYS A 282 -26.67 -10.90 6.47
N ARG A 283 -26.30 -11.96 5.74
CA ARG A 283 -25.92 -11.86 4.31
C ARG A 283 -27.03 -12.37 3.40
N MET A 284 -27.19 -11.73 2.24
CA MET A 284 -28.06 -12.24 1.16
C MET A 284 -27.49 -13.56 0.62
N GLY A 285 -28.30 -14.62 0.63
CA GLY A 285 -27.91 -15.95 0.13
C GLY A 285 -28.13 -16.11 -1.37
N ARG A 286 -27.18 -16.76 -2.06
CA ARG A 286 -27.31 -17.16 -3.47
C ARG A 286 -28.18 -18.42 -3.56
N ARG A 287 -29.46 -18.25 -3.86
CA ARG A 287 -30.46 -19.35 -3.84
C ARG A 287 -30.16 -20.44 -4.86
N GLU A 288 -29.58 -20.07 -6.01
CA GLU A 288 -29.24 -20.97 -7.12
C GLU A 288 -28.07 -21.90 -6.80
N GLN A 289 -27.16 -21.53 -5.88
CA GLN A 289 -25.91 -22.26 -5.64
C GLN A 289 -26.16 -23.72 -5.20
N ARG A 290 -27.22 -23.95 -4.42
CA ARG A 290 -27.64 -25.31 -4.03
C ARG A 290 -28.00 -26.15 -5.26
N TYR A 291 -28.78 -25.57 -6.17
CA TYR A 291 -29.21 -26.26 -7.39
C TYR A 291 -28.06 -26.44 -8.37
N LEU A 292 -27.14 -25.48 -8.45
CA LEU A 292 -25.93 -25.57 -9.27
C LEU A 292 -25.03 -26.73 -8.82
N ARG A 293 -24.80 -26.89 -7.51
CA ARG A 293 -24.04 -28.04 -6.98
C ARG A 293 -24.75 -29.36 -7.27
N GLY A 294 -26.08 -29.39 -7.21
CA GLY A 294 -26.88 -30.56 -7.57
C GLY A 294 -26.76 -30.92 -9.06
N ALA A 295 -26.88 -29.94 -9.95
CA ALA A 295 -26.73 -30.12 -11.40
C ALA A 295 -25.33 -30.63 -11.79
N LEU A 296 -24.31 -30.26 -11.02
CA LEU A 296 -22.93 -30.73 -11.20
C LEU A 296 -22.63 -32.07 -10.52
N GLY A 297 -23.60 -32.68 -9.83
CA GLY A 297 -23.40 -33.95 -9.12
C GLY A 297 -22.56 -33.86 -7.84
N ILE A 298 -22.19 -32.65 -7.38
CA ILE A 298 -21.30 -32.42 -6.22
C ILE A 298 -22.06 -32.03 -4.95
N ALA A 299 -23.33 -32.41 -4.86
CA ALA A 299 -24.20 -32.24 -3.70
C ALA A 299 -25.14 -33.44 -3.52
N THR A 300 -24.56 -34.63 -3.35
CA THR A 300 -25.28 -35.90 -3.14
C THR A 300 -25.70 -36.12 -1.68
N GLY A 301 -25.15 -35.36 -0.73
CA GLY A 301 -25.36 -35.56 0.71
C GLY A 301 -24.49 -36.67 1.32
N ASP A 302 -23.75 -37.41 0.50
CA ASP A 302 -22.75 -38.38 0.95
C ASP A 302 -21.40 -37.66 1.20
N PRO A 303 -20.87 -37.66 2.44
CA PRO A 303 -19.61 -36.99 2.77
C PRO A 303 -18.39 -37.64 2.10
N ASN A 304 -18.50 -38.89 1.65
CA ASN A 304 -17.41 -39.62 0.99
C ASN A 304 -17.53 -39.63 -0.54
N ALA A 305 -18.56 -39.00 -1.09
CA ALA A 305 -18.74 -38.96 -2.53
C ALA A 305 -17.61 -38.18 -3.21
N VAL A 306 -17.18 -38.71 -4.35
CA VAL A 306 -16.11 -38.15 -5.17
C VAL A 306 -16.64 -37.82 -6.56
N ALA A 307 -16.08 -36.79 -7.18
CA ALA A 307 -16.35 -36.46 -8.56
C ALA A 307 -15.07 -35.95 -9.25
N ALA A 308 -15.07 -35.95 -10.58
CA ALA A 308 -13.96 -35.44 -11.36
C ALA A 308 -14.01 -33.90 -11.46
N CYS A 309 -12.85 -33.26 -11.40
CA CYS A 309 -12.70 -31.86 -11.74
C CYS A 309 -12.94 -31.66 -13.24
N GLY A 310 -13.82 -30.73 -13.59
CA GLY A 310 -14.19 -30.41 -14.97
C GLY A 310 -13.09 -29.74 -15.77
N MET A 311 -11.97 -29.32 -15.16
CA MET A 311 -10.79 -28.81 -15.86
C MET A 311 -9.69 -29.86 -15.96
N CYS A 312 -9.14 -30.34 -14.83
CA CYS A 312 -8.00 -31.26 -14.86
C CYS A 312 -8.37 -32.75 -14.92
N GLY A 313 -9.65 -33.11 -14.81
CA GLY A 313 -10.13 -34.50 -14.86
C GLY A 313 -9.80 -35.37 -13.64
N ARG A 314 -8.95 -34.92 -12.72
CA ARG A 314 -8.63 -35.65 -11.48
C ARG A 314 -9.87 -35.78 -10.58
N THR A 315 -9.95 -36.89 -9.86
CA THR A 315 -11.04 -37.21 -8.92
C THR A 315 -10.75 -36.63 -7.54
N PHE A 316 -11.74 -35.95 -6.96
CA PHE A 316 -11.66 -35.34 -5.64
C PHE A 316 -12.91 -35.64 -4.82
N PRO A 317 -12.80 -35.67 -3.47
CA PRO A 317 -13.97 -35.58 -2.60
C PRO A 317 -14.80 -34.33 -2.92
N HIS A 318 -16.12 -34.38 -2.75
CA HIS A 318 -17.01 -33.24 -3.00
C HIS A 318 -16.63 -31.97 -2.24
N ALA A 319 -15.99 -32.11 -1.07
CA ALA A 319 -15.49 -30.98 -0.27
C ALA A 319 -14.36 -30.20 -0.96
N PHE A 320 -13.63 -30.84 -1.88
CA PHE A 320 -12.55 -30.22 -2.67
C PHE A 320 -13.05 -29.65 -4.01
N LEU A 321 -14.36 -29.75 -4.29
CA LEU A 321 -14.97 -29.25 -5.50
C LEU A 321 -15.90 -28.07 -5.21
N ILE A 322 -15.74 -27.03 -6.02
CA ILE A 322 -16.61 -25.86 -6.02
C ILE A 322 -17.46 -25.83 -7.28
N ALA A 323 -18.71 -25.41 -7.12
CA ALA A 323 -19.59 -25.09 -8.24
C ALA A 323 -19.31 -23.64 -8.67
N ALA A 324 -18.34 -23.48 -9.57
CA ALA A 324 -18.00 -22.20 -10.17
C ALA A 324 -18.98 -21.86 -11.32
N HIS A 325 -19.15 -20.57 -11.61
CA HIS A 325 -19.75 -20.17 -12.88
C HIS A 325 -18.63 -20.00 -13.91
N ILE A 326 -18.83 -20.52 -15.13
CA ILE A 326 -17.87 -20.36 -16.23
C ILE A 326 -17.79 -18.87 -16.62
N LYS A 327 -18.94 -18.23 -16.86
CA LYS A 327 -19.05 -16.77 -16.98
C LYS A 327 -19.21 -16.18 -15.59
N PRO A 328 -18.43 -15.15 -15.19
CA PRO A 328 -18.53 -14.59 -13.85
C PRO A 328 -19.96 -14.15 -13.52
N ARG A 329 -20.48 -14.58 -12.37
CA ARG A 329 -21.89 -14.41 -11.95
C ARG A 329 -22.41 -12.97 -12.04
N HIS A 330 -21.56 -11.98 -11.75
CA HIS A 330 -21.92 -10.57 -11.83
C HIS A 330 -22.12 -10.07 -13.28
N MET A 331 -21.58 -10.79 -14.26
CA MET A 331 -21.80 -10.56 -15.69
C MET A 331 -22.93 -11.43 -16.26
N CYS A 332 -23.42 -12.40 -15.50
CA CYS A 332 -24.57 -13.21 -15.89
C CYS A 332 -25.87 -12.44 -15.64
N SER A 333 -26.75 -12.45 -16.65
CA SER A 333 -28.18 -12.18 -16.47
C SER A 333 -28.83 -13.25 -15.59
N ASP A 334 -30.04 -13.00 -15.09
CA ASP A 334 -30.75 -13.99 -14.26
C ASP A 334 -31.09 -15.27 -15.04
N ALA A 335 -31.38 -15.16 -16.34
CA ALA A 335 -31.56 -16.32 -17.20
C ALA A 335 -30.28 -17.17 -17.30
N GLU A 336 -29.12 -16.54 -17.49
CA GLU A 336 -27.83 -17.23 -17.52
C GLU A 336 -27.47 -17.84 -16.15
N ARG A 337 -27.83 -17.19 -15.03
CA ARG A 337 -27.63 -17.75 -13.67
C ARG A 337 -28.46 -19.01 -13.42
N LEU A 338 -29.61 -19.11 -14.09
CA LEU A 338 -30.52 -20.25 -13.99
C LEU A 338 -30.25 -21.32 -15.06
N ASP A 339 -29.31 -21.09 -15.98
CA ASP A 339 -28.85 -22.08 -16.97
C ASP A 339 -27.86 -23.08 -16.34
N LEU A 340 -28.30 -23.74 -15.27
CA LEU A 340 -27.49 -24.59 -14.41
C LEU A 340 -26.67 -25.67 -15.16
N PRO A 341 -27.20 -26.34 -16.20
CA PRO A 341 -26.43 -27.37 -16.92
C PRO A 341 -25.20 -26.82 -17.64
N HIS A 342 -25.25 -25.56 -18.08
CA HIS A 342 -24.24 -25.00 -18.96
C HIS A 342 -23.38 -23.92 -18.28
N VAL A 343 -23.96 -23.11 -17.40
CA VAL A 343 -23.23 -22.03 -16.71
C VAL A 343 -22.31 -22.56 -15.61
N GLY A 344 -22.64 -23.71 -15.02
CA GLY A 344 -21.93 -24.29 -13.88
C GLY A 344 -20.74 -25.15 -14.28
N TRP A 345 -19.65 -25.09 -13.51
CA TRP A 345 -18.47 -25.93 -13.71
C TRP A 345 -17.91 -26.40 -12.37
N ALA A 346 -17.74 -27.72 -12.21
CA ALA A 346 -17.15 -28.30 -11.01
C ALA A 346 -15.63 -28.19 -11.11
N LEU A 347 -15.02 -27.31 -10.32
CA LEU A 347 -13.57 -27.12 -10.31
C LEU A 347 -12.98 -27.53 -8.96
N CYS A 348 -11.75 -28.03 -8.96
CA CYS A 348 -11.07 -28.31 -7.71
C CYS A 348 -10.45 -27.05 -7.12
N VAL A 349 -10.56 -26.93 -5.79
CA VAL A 349 -9.90 -25.86 -5.01
C VAL A 349 -8.38 -26.08 -4.89
N ALA A 350 -7.88 -27.24 -5.36
CA ALA A 350 -6.46 -27.57 -5.42
C ALA A 350 -5.69 -26.83 -6.54
N GLY A 351 -6.30 -25.80 -7.16
CA GLY A 351 -5.63 -24.89 -8.10
C GLY A 351 -6.45 -24.58 -9.35
N CYS A 352 -7.33 -25.48 -9.80
CA CYS A 352 -8.08 -25.28 -11.03
C CYS A 352 -9.06 -24.09 -10.96
N ASP A 353 -9.78 -23.96 -9.85
CA ASP A 353 -10.69 -22.85 -9.62
C ASP A 353 -9.96 -21.50 -9.64
N ALA A 354 -8.86 -21.37 -8.89
CA ALA A 354 -8.07 -20.15 -8.81
C ALA A 354 -7.42 -19.76 -10.15
N LEU A 355 -6.81 -20.71 -10.87
CA LEU A 355 -6.19 -20.45 -12.17
C LEU A 355 -7.21 -19.93 -13.19
N PHE A 356 -8.42 -20.47 -13.17
CA PHE A 356 -9.48 -20.05 -14.07
C PHE A 356 -10.10 -18.71 -13.65
N GLU A 357 -10.47 -18.53 -12.38
CA GLU A 357 -11.11 -17.30 -11.87
C GLU A 357 -10.21 -16.07 -12.04
N GLN A 358 -8.91 -16.23 -11.83
CA GLN A 358 -7.93 -15.15 -12.02
C GLN A 358 -7.56 -14.94 -13.49
N GLY A 359 -8.00 -15.81 -14.39
CA GLY A 359 -7.78 -15.68 -15.83
C GLY A 359 -6.38 -16.12 -16.30
N TYR A 360 -5.65 -16.91 -15.53
CA TYR A 360 -4.38 -17.48 -16.02
C TYR A 360 -4.61 -18.53 -17.12
N VAL A 361 -5.68 -19.30 -16.98
CA VAL A 361 -6.12 -20.27 -17.99
C VAL A 361 -7.53 -20.00 -18.47
N GLY A 362 -7.79 -20.34 -19.72
CA GLY A 362 -9.13 -20.42 -20.31
C GLY A 362 -9.29 -21.71 -21.09
N VAL A 363 -10.47 -21.90 -21.67
CA VAL A 363 -10.76 -23.04 -22.56
C VAL A 363 -11.15 -22.50 -23.92
N ASP A 364 -10.51 -22.99 -24.97
CA ASP A 364 -10.76 -22.57 -26.35
C ASP A 364 -12.06 -23.15 -26.95
N ASP A 365 -12.35 -22.78 -28.20
CA ASP A 365 -13.59 -23.20 -28.89
C ASP A 365 -13.63 -24.69 -29.24
N VAL A 366 -12.54 -25.44 -29.03
CA VAL A 366 -12.48 -26.89 -29.22
C VAL A 366 -12.28 -27.65 -27.90
N GLY A 367 -12.34 -26.94 -26.77
CA GLY A 367 -12.29 -27.53 -25.44
C GLY A 367 -10.89 -27.77 -24.89
N ARG A 368 -9.84 -27.16 -25.46
CA ARG A 368 -8.48 -27.24 -24.95
C ARG A 368 -8.17 -26.12 -23.98
N ILE A 369 -7.40 -26.44 -22.96
CA ILE A 369 -6.94 -25.48 -21.96
C ILE A 369 -5.82 -24.64 -22.55
N VAL A 370 -5.96 -23.33 -22.50
CA VAL A 370 -5.01 -22.35 -23.06
C VAL A 370 -4.61 -21.33 -22.01
N ALA A 371 -3.39 -20.80 -22.10
CA ALA A 371 -2.98 -19.66 -21.30
C ALA A 371 -3.62 -18.39 -21.87
N LEU A 372 -4.12 -17.49 -21.01
CA LEU A 372 -4.67 -16.19 -21.44
C LEU A 372 -3.70 -15.03 -21.23
N HIS A 373 -2.56 -15.28 -20.58
CA HIS A 373 -1.49 -14.30 -20.39
C HIS A 373 -0.19 -14.78 -21.06
N PRO A 374 0.65 -13.85 -21.54
CA PRO A 374 1.96 -14.19 -22.09
C PRO A 374 2.86 -14.79 -21.00
N ALA A 375 3.67 -15.79 -21.35
CA ALA A 375 4.52 -16.52 -20.39
C ALA A 375 5.42 -15.60 -19.55
N ALA A 376 5.93 -14.51 -20.13
CA ALA A 376 6.76 -13.53 -19.42
C ALA A 376 6.03 -12.77 -18.29
N ALA A 377 4.69 -12.75 -18.29
CA ALA A 377 3.86 -12.10 -17.28
C ALA A 377 3.37 -13.06 -16.18
N ILE A 378 3.71 -14.35 -16.26
CA ILE A 378 3.22 -15.38 -15.33
C ILE A 378 4.33 -15.69 -14.31
N PRO A 379 4.07 -15.55 -12.99
CA PRO A 379 5.03 -15.94 -11.96
C PRO A 379 5.39 -17.44 -12.07
N PRO A 380 6.65 -17.86 -11.84
CA PRO A 380 7.08 -19.25 -12.02
C PRO A 380 6.21 -20.28 -11.29
N ALA A 381 5.88 -20.03 -10.03
CA ALA A 381 5.03 -20.95 -9.25
C ALA A 381 3.61 -21.12 -9.83
N VAL A 382 3.10 -20.12 -10.55
CA VAL A 382 1.80 -20.22 -11.26
C VAL A 382 1.98 -20.99 -12.56
N ALA A 383 3.08 -20.77 -13.28
CA ALA A 383 3.41 -21.50 -14.49
C ALA A 383 3.52 -23.01 -14.23
N ASP A 384 4.15 -23.42 -13.12
CA ASP A 384 4.28 -24.83 -12.72
C ASP A 384 2.90 -25.50 -12.51
N LEU A 385 1.91 -24.76 -12.02
CA LEU A 385 0.53 -25.25 -11.86
C LEU A 385 -0.22 -25.34 -13.18
N MET A 386 0.13 -24.48 -14.15
CA MET A 386 -0.49 -24.43 -15.48
C MET A 386 0.06 -25.51 -16.41
N GLU A 387 1.35 -25.79 -16.34
CA GLU A 387 2.07 -26.71 -17.23
C GLU A 387 1.34 -28.05 -17.47
N PRO A 388 0.88 -28.81 -16.46
CA PRO A 388 0.19 -30.08 -16.68
C PRO A 388 -1.21 -29.94 -17.31
N LEU A 389 -1.77 -28.73 -17.38
CA LEU A 389 -3.10 -28.46 -17.90
C LEU A 389 -3.06 -28.01 -19.37
N LEU A 390 -2.07 -27.20 -19.75
CA LEU A 390 -2.04 -26.53 -21.04
C LEU A 390 -2.05 -27.54 -22.21
N GLY A 391 -2.90 -27.27 -23.21
CA GLY A 391 -3.09 -28.11 -24.39
C GLY A 391 -3.96 -29.36 -24.17
N THR A 392 -4.22 -29.75 -22.93
CA THR A 392 -5.12 -30.88 -22.60
C THR A 392 -6.58 -30.48 -22.78
N ARG A 393 -7.47 -31.48 -22.91
CA ARG A 393 -8.91 -31.24 -23.07
C ARG A 393 -9.58 -31.09 -21.71
N ALA A 394 -10.33 -30.01 -21.51
CA ALA A 394 -11.15 -29.80 -20.32
C ALA A 394 -12.37 -30.75 -20.35
N PRO A 395 -12.53 -31.70 -19.40
CA PRO A 395 -13.63 -32.66 -19.42
C PRO A 395 -15.02 -32.02 -19.34
N GLY A 396 -15.12 -30.88 -18.64
CA GLY A 396 -16.36 -30.13 -18.48
C GLY A 396 -16.65 -29.16 -19.63
N TRP A 397 -15.96 -29.26 -20.77
CA TRP A 397 -16.29 -28.51 -21.97
C TRP A 397 -17.29 -29.27 -22.85
N SER A 398 -18.26 -28.55 -23.42
CA SER A 398 -19.15 -28.99 -24.48
C SER A 398 -19.50 -27.82 -25.41
N ALA A 399 -20.03 -28.11 -26.60
CA ALA A 399 -20.44 -27.08 -27.56
C ALA A 399 -21.50 -26.13 -26.95
N ASP A 400 -22.46 -26.66 -26.18
CA ASP A 400 -23.50 -25.87 -25.52
C ASP A 400 -22.96 -24.91 -24.45
N ARG A 401 -21.75 -25.19 -23.93
CA ARG A 401 -21.06 -24.40 -22.90
C ARG A 401 -20.08 -23.41 -23.50
N ALA A 402 -19.80 -23.48 -24.81
CA ALA A 402 -18.76 -22.70 -25.48
C ALA A 402 -18.98 -21.19 -25.34
N VAL A 403 -20.24 -20.74 -25.32
CA VAL A 403 -20.58 -19.32 -25.15
C VAL A 403 -20.07 -18.76 -23.81
N TYR A 404 -20.16 -19.54 -22.73
CA TYR A 404 -19.68 -19.11 -21.41
C TYR A 404 -18.15 -19.13 -21.33
N PHE A 405 -17.50 -20.13 -21.90
CA PHE A 405 -16.03 -20.18 -21.96
C PHE A 405 -15.46 -19.04 -22.82
N LYS A 406 -16.12 -18.71 -23.93
CA LYS A 406 -15.77 -17.53 -24.74
C LYS A 406 -15.92 -16.23 -23.95
N ALA A 407 -17.03 -16.06 -23.22
CA ALA A 407 -17.25 -14.88 -22.38
C ALA A 407 -16.15 -14.70 -21.31
N HIS A 408 -15.68 -15.81 -20.72
CA HIS A 408 -14.52 -15.80 -19.81
C HIS A 408 -13.23 -15.35 -20.51
N ARG A 409 -12.89 -15.94 -21.67
CA ARG A 409 -11.69 -15.53 -22.43
C ARG A 409 -11.71 -14.06 -22.84
N THR A 410 -12.85 -13.56 -23.34
CA THR A 410 -13.01 -12.16 -23.74
C THR A 410 -12.82 -11.20 -22.55
N ARG A 411 -13.30 -11.56 -21.36
CA ARG A 411 -13.10 -10.75 -20.15
C ARG A 411 -11.63 -10.60 -19.79
N HIS A 412 -10.85 -11.68 -19.89
CA HIS A 412 -9.45 -11.71 -19.46
C HIS A 412 -8.46 -11.32 -20.57
N GLY A 413 -8.96 -10.83 -21.72
CA GLY A 413 -8.13 -10.16 -22.74
C GLY A 413 -7.47 -11.08 -23.76
N ALA A 414 -8.09 -12.23 -24.07
CA ALA A 414 -7.69 -13.11 -25.18
C ALA A 414 -8.46 -12.83 -26.47
#